data_AF-A0A1Y4DA02-F1
#
_entry.id   AF-A0A1Y4DA02-F1
#
_cell.length_a   1.000
_cell.length_b   1.000
_cell.length_c   1.000
_cell.angle_alpha   90.00
_cell.angle_beta   90.00
_cell.angle_gamma   90.00
#
_symmetry.space_group_name_H-M   'P 1'
#
loop_
_entity.id
_entity.type
_entity.pdbx_description
1 polymer ?
#
loop_
_entity_poly.entity_id
_entity_poly.type
_entity_poly.pdbx_seq_one_letter_code
_entity_poly.pdbx_strand_id
1 'polypeptide(L)' 'MNKKILTRILIGLILITVVGTGITYFVMKGEKPWMAFFVACCGGVLVFNFLVSLFLVQKNFKK' A
#
# COMPACT_ATOMS: atom_id res chain seq x y z
N MET A 1 -21.71 -0.61 -4.93
CA MET A 1 -20.51 0.19 -5.25
C MET A 1 -19.89 -0.36 -6.54
N ASN A 2 -19.51 0.49 -7.50
CA ASN A 2 -19.03 0.01 -8.81
C ASN A 2 -17.64 -0.64 -8.67
N LYS A 3 -17.50 -1.90 -9.11
CA LYS A 3 -16.23 -2.66 -9.11
C LYS A 3 -15.07 -1.85 -9.72
N LYS A 4 -15.35 -1.11 -10.80
CA LYS A 4 -14.35 -0.27 -11.48
C LYS A 4 -13.84 0.87 -10.60
N ILE A 5 -14.72 1.48 -9.81
CA ILE A 5 -14.38 2.58 -8.91
C ILE A 5 -13.56 2.04 -7.74
N LEU A 6 -14.01 0.94 -7.11
CA LEU A 6 -13.30 0.31 -5.99
C LEU A 6 -11.87 -0.10 -6.39
N THR A 7 -11.72 -0.73 -7.56
CA THR A 7 -10.41 -1.13 -8.09
C THR A 7 -9.49 0.07 -8.30
N ARG A 8 -9.99 1.16 -8.89
CA ARG A 8 -9.19 2.40 -9.09
C ARG A 8 -8.76 3.01 -7.76
N ILE A 9 -9.65 3.07 -6.79
CA ILE A 9 -9.34 3.59 -5.45
C ILE A 9 -8.24 2.74 -4.80
N LEU A 10 -8.36 1.41 -4.82
CA LEU A 10 -7.35 0.52 -4.25
C LEU A 10 -5.99 0.65 -4.93
N ILE A 11 -5.96 0.74 -6.27
CA ILE A 11 -4.70 0.98 -7.01
C ILE A 11 -4.08 2.31 -6.60
N GLY A 12 -4.89 3.38 -6.51
CA GLY A 12 -4.42 4.69 -6.05
C GLY A 12 -3.85 4.64 -4.63
N LEU A 13 -4.53 3.93 -3.72
CA LEU A 13 -4.11 3.80 -2.33
C LEU A 13 -2.79 3.02 -2.19
N ILE A 14 -2.61 1.96 -3.00
CA ILE A 14 -1.36 1.21 -3.07
C ILE A 14 -0.22 2.11 -3.53
N LEU A 15 -0.41 2.87 -4.62
CA LEU A 15 0.60 3.78 -5.16
C LEU A 15 1.03 4.84 -4.15
N ILE A 16 0.07 5.51 -3.50
CA ILE A 16 0.36 6.54 -2.49
C ILE A 16 1.11 5.93 -1.30
N THR A 17 0.72 4.73 -0.86
CA THR A 17 1.37 4.05 0.26
C THR A 17 2.80 3.67 -0.05
N VAL A 18 3.07 3.11 -1.24
CA VAL A 18 4.44 2.76 -1.68
C VAL A 18 5.31 4.00 -1.78
N VAL A 19 4.81 5.08 -2.39
CA VAL A 19 5.55 6.33 -2.54
C VAL A 19 5.83 6.96 -1.18
N GLY A 20 4.81 7.09 -0.33
CA GLY A 20 4.96 7.66 1.01
C GLY A 20 5.96 6.88 1.87
N THR A 21 5.81 5.55 1.92
CA THR A 21 6.73 4.67 2.66
C THR A 21 8.15 4.78 2.13
N GLY A 22 8.33 4.82 0.80
CA GLY A 22 9.64 4.99 0.17
C GLY A 22 10.29 6.30 0.56
N ILE A 23 9.58 7.42 0.46
CA ILE A 23 10.09 8.74 0.85
C ILE A 23 10.48 8.74 2.32
N THR A 24 9.59 8.28 3.21
CA THR A 24 9.87 8.26 4.65
C THR A 24 11.06 7.39 5.00
N TYR A 25 11.21 6.22 4.34
CA TYR A 25 12.39 5.37 4.52
C TYR A 25 13.68 6.11 4.13
N PHE A 26 13.72 6.75 2.96
CA PHE A 26 14.90 7.47 2.50
C PHE A 26 15.25 8.66 3.40
N VAL A 27 14.25 9.38 3.91
CA VAL A 27 14.44 10.49 4.86
C VAL A 27 14.98 9.98 6.20
N MET A 28 14.44 8.89 6.73
CA MET A 28 14.79 8.39 8.07
C MET A 28 16.05 7.51 8.11
N LYS A 29 16.47 6.91 6.99
CA LYS A 29 17.57 5.93 6.93
C LYS A 29 18.89 6.49 7.51
N GLY A 30 19.14 7.79 7.34
CA GLY A 30 20.38 8.43 7.80
C GLY A 30 20.46 8.60 9.32
N GLU A 31 19.37 9.05 9.95
CA GLU A 31 19.39 9.36 11.39
C GLU A 31 18.94 8.19 12.27
N LYS A 32 17.94 7.41 11.82
CA LYS A 32 17.26 6.39 12.63
C LYS A 32 16.96 5.15 11.79
N PRO A 33 17.97 4.29 11.52
CA PRO A 33 17.82 3.15 10.62
C PRO A 33 16.79 2.13 11.09
N TRP A 34 16.66 1.93 12.41
CA TRP A 34 15.65 1.03 13.00
C TRP A 34 14.22 1.53 12.79
N MET A 35 13.99 2.85 12.93
CA MET A 35 12.68 3.46 12.65
C MET A 35 12.37 3.42 11.15
N ALA A 36 13.35 3.68 10.29
CA ALA A 36 13.19 3.56 8.85
C ALA A 36 12.78 2.14 8.45
N PHE A 37 13.45 1.12 9.00
CA PHE A 37 13.11 -0.28 8.78
C PHE A 37 11.70 -0.62 9.29
N PHE A 38 11.33 -0.15 10.47
CA PHE A 38 9.98 -0.33 11.01
C PHE A 38 8.90 0.28 10.10
N VAL A 39 9.11 1.50 9.60
CA VAL A 39 8.20 2.17 8.66
C VAL A 39 8.11 1.40 7.35
N ALA A 40 9.24 0.90 6.82
CA ALA A 40 9.26 0.09 5.61
C ALA A 40 8.44 -1.22 5.78
N CYS A 41 8.60 -1.91 6.91
CA CYS A 41 7.80 -3.10 7.22
C CYS A 41 6.31 -2.76 7.35
N CYS A 42 5.95 -1.69 8.05
CA CYS A 42 4.57 -1.28 8.25
C CYS A 42 3.87 -0.94 6.92
N GLY A 43 4.56 -0.17 6.06
CA GLY A 43 4.09 0.12 4.70
C GLY A 43 3.96 -1.13 3.83
N GLY A 44 4.90 -2.08 3.94
CA GLY A 44 4.84 -3.35 3.24
C GLY A 44 3.60 -4.19 3.61
N VAL A 45 3.28 -4.28 4.90
CA VAL A 45 2.09 -5.01 5.38
C VAL A 45 0.80 -4.35 4.87
N LEU A 46 0.73 -3.02 4.87
CA LEU A 46 -0.40 -2.26 4.31
C LEU A 46 -0.58 -2.52 2.82
N VAL A 47 0.50 -2.47 2.03
CA VAL A 47 0.46 -2.76 0.59
C VAL A 47 -0.01 -4.19 0.33
N PHE A 48 0.47 -5.16 1.11
CA PHE A 48 0.03 -6.55 1.00
C PHE A 48 -1.46 -6.72 1.29
N ASN A 49 -1.97 -6.04 2.33
CA ASN A 49 -3.39 -6.04 2.66
C ASN A 49 -4.25 -5.47 1.51
N PHE A 50 -3.80 -4.38 0.90
CA PHE A 50 -4.50 -3.78 -0.24
C PHE A 50 -4.43 -4.65 -1.50
N LEU A 51 -3.34 -5.36 -1.74
CA LEU A 51 -3.22 -6.32 -2.85
C LEU A 51 -4.17 -7.51 -2.68
N VAL A 52 -4.25 -8.07 -1.48
CA VAL A 52 -5.22 -9.15 -1.16
C VAL A 52 -6.64 -8.64 -1.35
N SER A 53 -6.94 -7.44 -0.87
CA SER A 53 -8.24 -6.80 -1.07
C SER A 53 -8.56 -6.58 -2.56
N LEU A 54 -7.57 -6.18 -3.36
CA LEU A 54 -7.72 -5.98 -4.81
C LEU A 54 -8.03 -7.31 -5.50
N PHE A 55 -7.31 -8.38 -5.13
CA PHE A 55 -7.56 -9.72 -5.65
C PHE A 55 -8.98 -10.20 -5.30
N LEU A 56 -9.41 -10.01 -4.06
CA LEU A 56 -10.76 -10.38 -3.63
C LEU A 56 -11.84 -9.59 -4.36
N VAL A 57 -11.64 -8.30 -4.60
CA VAL A 57 -12.56 -7.48 -5.38
C VAL A 57 -12.60 -7.95 -6.83
N GLN A 58 -11.46 -8.27 -7.43
CA GLN A 58 -11.41 -8.78 -8.79
C GLN A 58 -12.11 -10.13 -8.93
N LYS A 59 -11.94 -11.03 -7.95
CA LYS A 59 -12.51 -12.38 -7.95
C LYS A 59 -14.00 -12.43 -7.61
N ASN A 60 -14.43 -11.72 -6.56
CA ASN A 60 -15.75 -11.90 -5.96
C ASN A 60 -16.79 -10.89 -6.42
N PHE A 61 -16.41 -9.67 -6.82
CA PHE A 61 -17.35 -8.76 -7.46
C PHE A 61 -17.48 -9.15 -8.93
N LYS A 62 -18.46 -9.99 -9.26
CA LYS A 62 -18.99 -10.04 -10.63
C LYS A 62 -19.83 -8.78 -10.87
N LYS A 63 -19.76 -8.29 -12.11
CA LYS A 63 -20.25 -6.98 -12.53
C LYS A 63 -21.75 -6.83 -12.28
#